data_AF-A0A9E2YCH3-F1
#
_entry.id   AF-A0A9E2YCH3-F1
#
_cell.length_a   1.000
_cell.length_b   1.000
_cell.length_c   1.000
_cell.angle_alpha   90.00
_cell.angle_beta   90.00
_cell.angle_gamma   90.00
#
_symmetry.space_group_name_H-M   'P 1'
#
loop_
_entity.id
_entity.type
_entity.pdbx_description
1 polymer ?
#
loop_
_entity_poly.entity_id
_entity_poly.type
_entity_poly.pdbx_seq_one_letter_code
_entity_poly.pdbx_strand_id
1 'polypeptide(L)'
;RTHVLLLTPNPLIIGKGDPVQIRAKAVGVIPVDGNATLWDAGSSEMQQLKLQPDRDHPAEFSAELDSISQPFTYRIYLNDGQSAVGEVRPFVRPGITKLEIQQLFPAYAHLAPVSRLPNDLQLLAGSGLSIQVGSSSPLHPLVADQTASSHLILHCKHGDQIIPLPLASTNALKTTDPISVPADATGMSILLVDSNGLSSADPVVYPITILPDRPPTITITFPQKKEQLSTPIAKLIVGLDAKDDFALGHVRLCYRVASADEQTADSVPNGAAASPTSRPAEKIEFDLQGTPAELRGQFPFDLSSLQPHVAEGGSVEWWVEAEDTNNITGPGVASSDHYLTRIASEAEVRASLYGQLSEDMAELKRTADSQRQDNLDLGELLRQRTTAP
;
A
#
# COMPACT_ATOMS: atom_id res chain seq x y z
N ARG A 1 17.01 10.71 66.76
CA ARG A 1 17.16 9.38 66.12
C ARG A 1 16.78 9.52 64.67
N THR A 2 17.67 9.15 63.76
CA THR A 2 17.42 9.26 62.32
C THR A 2 16.51 8.12 61.87
N HIS A 3 15.45 8.43 61.13
CA HIS A 3 14.61 7.42 60.46
C HIS A 3 14.91 7.46 58.97
N VAL A 4 14.99 6.28 58.34
CA VAL A 4 15.34 6.16 56.91
C VAL A 4 14.16 5.57 56.16
N LEU A 5 13.58 6.36 55.26
CA LEU A 5 12.50 5.93 54.37
C LEU A 5 13.09 5.58 53.01
N LEU A 6 12.84 4.36 52.54
CA LEU A 6 13.24 3.95 51.20
C LEU A 6 12.30 4.61 50.18
N LEU A 7 12.86 5.34 49.21
CA LEU A 7 12.10 5.99 48.15
C LEU A 7 12.06 5.16 46.86
N THR A 8 12.99 4.21 46.72
CA THR A 8 13.02 3.28 45.59
C THR A 8 11.91 2.22 45.74
N PRO A 9 11.20 1.87 44.65
CA PRO A 9 10.28 0.72 44.62
C PRO A 9 10.95 -0.56 45.14
N ASN A 10 10.20 -1.40 45.85
CA ASN A 10 10.73 -2.63 46.43
C ASN A 10 9.72 -3.78 46.29
N PRO A 11 10.01 -4.82 45.48
CA PRO A 11 11.25 -5.03 44.72
C PRO A 11 11.38 -4.08 43.52
N LEU A 12 12.61 -3.69 43.19
CA LEU A 12 12.92 -2.93 41.99
C LEU A 12 13.29 -3.88 40.84
N ILE A 13 12.56 -3.79 39.75
CA ILE A 13 12.79 -4.56 38.52
C ILE A 13 13.45 -3.65 37.50
N ILE A 14 14.57 -4.10 36.93
CA ILE A 14 15.33 -3.34 35.93
C ILE A 14 15.75 -4.23 34.77
N GLY A 15 16.06 -3.63 33.62
CA GLY A 15 16.74 -4.33 32.54
C GLY A 15 18.16 -4.69 32.94
N LYS A 16 18.61 -5.90 32.59
CA LYS A 16 19.98 -6.34 32.83
C LYS A 16 20.95 -5.43 32.06
N GLY A 17 21.89 -4.81 32.78
CA GLY A 17 22.84 -3.84 32.25
C GLY A 17 22.39 -2.39 32.35
N ASP A 18 21.16 -2.12 32.79
CA ASP A 18 20.70 -0.75 33.02
C ASP A 18 21.34 -0.17 34.29
N PRO A 19 21.59 1.15 34.33
CA PRO A 19 21.96 1.83 35.55
C PRO A 19 20.77 1.88 36.52
N VAL A 20 21.06 1.83 37.81
CA VAL A 20 20.06 1.92 38.87
C VAL A 20 20.40 3.02 39.84
N GLN A 21 19.39 3.79 40.24
CA GLN A 21 19.52 4.79 41.29
C GLN A 21 18.75 4.33 42.54
N ILE A 22 19.50 4.03 43.60
CA ILE A 22 18.90 3.75 44.92
C ILE A 22 18.75 5.06 45.68
N ARG A 23 17.56 5.27 46.27
CA ARG A 23 17.19 6.53 46.93
C ARG A 23 16.55 6.26 48.29
N ALA A 24 16.93 7.07 49.28
CA ALA A 24 16.30 7.09 50.59
C ALA A 24 16.23 8.50 51.17
N LYS A 25 15.27 8.71 52.07
CA LYS A 25 15.04 9.97 52.76
C LYS A 25 15.32 9.83 54.24
N ALA A 26 16.14 10.73 54.78
CA ALA A 26 16.32 10.91 56.22
C ALA A 26 15.15 11.74 56.79
N VAL A 27 14.55 11.25 57.87
CA VAL A 27 13.53 11.98 58.64
C VAL A 27 14.01 12.16 60.07
N GLY A 28 13.92 13.40 60.56
CA GLY A 28 14.43 13.81 61.88
C GLY A 28 15.79 14.47 61.79
N VAL A 29 16.85 13.75 62.16
CA VAL A 29 18.23 14.27 62.06
C VAL A 29 18.76 13.94 60.66
N ILE A 30 19.21 14.96 59.93
CA ILE A 30 19.76 14.80 58.58
C ILE A 30 21.29 14.72 58.69
N PRO A 31 21.92 13.61 58.28
CA PRO A 31 23.37 13.48 58.32
C PRO A 31 24.05 14.20 57.15
N VAL A 32 25.39 14.33 57.22
CA VAL A 32 26.20 14.91 56.13
C VAL A 32 26.48 13.90 55.03
N ASP A 33 26.55 12.62 55.40
CA ASP A 33 26.86 11.49 54.53
C ASP A 33 26.01 10.25 54.85
N GLY A 34 25.87 9.37 53.86
CA GLY A 34 25.14 8.11 53.97
C GLY A 34 25.91 6.96 53.35
N ASN A 35 25.68 5.74 53.82
CA ASN A 35 26.29 4.53 53.24
C ASN A 35 25.21 3.48 52.94
N ALA A 36 25.38 2.76 51.82
CA ALA A 36 24.60 1.59 51.47
C ALA A 36 25.50 0.37 51.56
N THR A 37 24.98 -0.70 52.15
CA THR A 37 25.60 -2.02 52.05
C THR A 37 24.79 -2.85 51.07
N LEU A 38 25.50 -3.47 50.12
CA LEU A 38 24.94 -4.35 49.11
C LEU A 38 25.39 -5.79 49.39
N TRP A 39 24.49 -6.73 49.13
CA TRP A 39 24.72 -8.17 49.22
C TRP A 39 24.24 -8.83 47.94
N ASP A 40 25.16 -9.42 47.17
CA ASP A 40 24.81 -10.14 45.95
C ASP A 40 24.14 -11.48 46.28
N ALA A 41 23.24 -11.92 45.41
CA ALA A 41 22.60 -13.21 45.54
C ALA A 41 23.61 -14.35 45.27
N GLY A 42 24.23 -14.86 46.34
CA GLY A 42 25.14 -16.02 46.29
C GLY A 42 26.58 -15.75 46.70
N SER A 43 26.93 -14.49 47.01
CA SER A 43 28.21 -14.14 47.63
C SER A 43 27.99 -13.65 49.08
N SER A 44 28.96 -13.86 49.95
CA SER A 44 29.02 -13.21 51.27
C SER A 44 29.82 -11.91 51.22
N GLU A 45 30.14 -11.42 50.01
CA GLU A 45 30.89 -10.18 49.83
C GLU A 45 29.95 -8.99 50.07
N MET A 46 30.35 -8.13 51.00
CA MET A 46 29.67 -6.87 51.26
C MET A 46 30.36 -5.77 50.47
N GLN A 47 29.61 -5.16 49.55
CA GLN A 47 30.05 -3.93 48.91
C GLN A 47 29.44 -2.74 49.65
N GLN A 48 30.29 -1.76 49.99
CA GLN A 48 29.85 -0.49 50.56
C GLN A 48 29.85 0.59 49.48
N LEU A 49 28.75 1.33 49.40
CA LEU A 49 28.59 2.44 48.49
C LEU A 49 28.24 3.71 49.28
N LYS A 50 28.93 4.81 49.00
CA LYS A 50 28.60 6.10 49.61
C LYS A 50 27.41 6.72 48.88
N LEU A 51 26.42 7.16 49.63
CA LEU A 51 25.33 7.98 49.09
C LEU A 51 25.67 9.46 49.21
N GLN A 52 25.27 10.23 48.21
CA GLN A 52 25.39 11.67 48.22
C GLN A 52 24.02 12.30 48.49
N PRO A 53 23.95 13.35 49.32
CA PRO A 53 22.71 14.11 49.47
C PRO A 53 22.39 14.84 48.17
N ASP A 54 21.10 14.90 47.83
CA ASP A 54 20.60 15.68 46.71
C ASP A 54 20.85 17.18 46.96
N ARG A 55 21.20 17.92 45.90
CA ARG A 55 21.52 19.35 45.96
C ARG A 55 20.29 20.19 46.33
N ASP A 56 19.13 19.79 45.86
CA ASP A 56 17.86 20.51 46.08
C ASP A 56 17.14 20.03 47.35
N HIS A 57 17.35 18.77 47.72
CA HIS A 57 16.72 18.13 48.88
C HIS A 57 17.77 17.46 49.77
N PRO A 58 18.43 18.18 50.70
CA PRO A 58 19.53 17.64 51.51
C PRO A 58 19.13 16.49 52.45
N ALA A 59 17.83 16.23 52.60
CA ALA A 59 17.30 15.09 53.33
C ALA A 59 17.20 13.80 52.47
N GLU A 60 17.37 13.89 51.16
CA GLU A 60 17.30 12.77 50.23
C GLU A 60 18.70 12.39 49.77
N PHE A 61 19.00 11.10 49.85
CA PHE A 61 20.31 10.54 49.54
C PHE A 61 20.15 9.57 48.38
N SER A 62 21.03 9.69 47.40
CA SER A 62 21.04 8.84 46.22
C SER A 62 22.43 8.24 45.98
N ALA A 63 22.42 7.08 45.33
CA ALA A 63 23.59 6.41 44.82
C ALA A 63 23.24 5.81 43.47
N GLU A 64 24.11 6.01 42.49
CA GLU A 64 23.99 5.44 41.15
C GLU A 64 24.92 4.24 41.04
N LEU A 65 24.39 3.15 40.51
CA LEU A 65 25.17 1.97 40.16
C LEU A 65 24.97 1.69 38.69
N ASP A 66 26.07 1.63 37.96
CA ASP A 66 26.05 1.36 36.54
C ASP A 66 26.05 -0.15 36.26
N SER A 67 25.40 -0.55 35.17
CA SER A 67 25.54 -1.88 34.57
C SER A 67 25.24 -3.07 35.49
N ILE A 68 24.06 -3.06 36.14
CA ILE A 68 23.66 -4.15 37.03
C ILE A 68 23.33 -5.43 36.26
N SER A 69 24.07 -6.49 36.52
CA SER A 69 23.92 -7.78 35.82
C SER A 69 23.41 -8.94 36.69
N GLN A 70 23.49 -8.82 38.01
CA GLN A 70 23.09 -9.86 38.97
C GLN A 70 22.12 -9.30 40.02
N PRO A 71 21.20 -10.12 40.55
CA PRO A 71 20.31 -9.69 41.62
C PRO A 71 21.09 -9.46 42.91
N PHE A 72 20.72 -8.41 43.63
CA PHE A 72 21.31 -8.08 44.92
C PHE A 72 20.26 -7.48 45.86
N THR A 73 20.54 -7.56 47.16
CA THR A 73 19.78 -6.86 48.19
C THR A 73 20.64 -5.74 48.77
N TYR A 74 20.02 -4.69 49.25
CA TYR A 74 20.74 -3.57 49.83
C TYR A 74 20.02 -3.00 51.05
N ARG A 75 20.78 -2.35 51.91
CA ARG A 75 20.25 -1.57 53.03
C ARG A 75 21.01 -0.26 53.13
N ILE A 76 20.26 0.82 53.30
CA ILE A 76 20.80 2.17 53.43
C ILE A 76 20.89 2.52 54.91
N TYR A 77 22.04 3.07 55.28
CA TYR A 77 22.38 3.52 56.62
C TYR A 77 22.65 5.02 56.57
N LEU A 78 21.83 5.78 57.30
CA LEU A 78 21.98 7.22 57.44
C LEU A 78 22.19 7.51 58.94
N ASN A 79 23.45 7.76 59.32
CA ASN A 79 23.87 7.89 60.72
C ASN A 79 23.45 6.70 61.60
N ASP A 80 22.54 6.90 62.56
CA ASP A 80 22.01 5.90 63.48
C ASP A 80 20.75 5.17 62.96
N GLY A 81 20.25 5.59 61.79
CA GLY A 81 19.07 5.05 61.14
C GLY A 81 19.38 4.00 60.08
N GLN A 82 18.47 3.03 59.91
CA GLN A 82 18.55 1.98 58.89
C GLN A 82 17.26 1.94 58.07
N SER A 83 17.38 1.70 56.76
CA SER A 83 16.22 1.48 55.89
C SER A 83 15.67 0.05 56.00
N ALA A 84 14.47 -0.16 55.44
CA ALA A 84 14.04 -1.50 55.04
C ALA A 84 15.05 -2.11 54.05
N VAL A 85 15.10 -3.44 53.96
CA VAL A 85 15.92 -4.14 52.96
C VAL A 85 15.26 -3.92 51.60
N GLY A 86 16.00 -3.33 50.67
CA GLY A 86 15.61 -3.22 49.27
C GLY A 86 16.14 -4.41 48.46
N GLU A 87 15.39 -4.83 47.46
CA GLU A 87 15.78 -5.87 46.53
C GLU A 87 15.79 -5.33 45.10
N VAL A 88 16.86 -5.62 44.33
CA VAL A 88 16.97 -5.30 42.91
C VAL A 88 17.07 -6.58 42.11
N ARG A 89 16.18 -6.73 41.11
CA ARG A 89 16.12 -7.90 40.23
C ARG A 89 16.33 -7.48 38.77
N PRO A 90 17.50 -7.73 38.19
CA PRO A 90 17.74 -7.51 36.77
C PRO A 90 17.14 -8.64 35.94
N PHE A 91 16.37 -8.30 34.92
CA PHE A 91 15.83 -9.24 33.93
C PHE A 91 16.27 -8.87 32.51
N VAL A 92 16.37 -9.87 31.64
CA VAL A 92 16.67 -9.63 30.22
C VAL A 92 15.43 -9.03 29.56
N ARG A 93 15.62 -7.89 28.88
CA ARG A 93 14.54 -7.23 28.13
C ARG A 93 13.98 -8.17 27.04
N PRO A 94 12.68 -8.13 26.77
CA PRO A 94 12.09 -8.96 25.73
C PRO A 94 12.65 -8.58 24.36
N GLY A 95 13.08 -9.57 23.60
CA GLY A 95 13.55 -9.42 22.21
C GLY A 95 12.72 -10.26 21.25
N ILE A 96 12.65 -9.83 20.00
CA ILE A 96 11.94 -10.55 18.93
C ILE A 96 12.81 -11.74 18.50
N THR A 97 12.32 -12.96 18.71
CA THR A 97 13.00 -14.21 18.29
C THR A 97 12.53 -14.68 16.93
N LYS A 98 11.29 -14.38 16.57
CA LYS A 98 10.67 -14.76 15.30
C LYS A 98 9.67 -13.69 14.88
N LEU A 99 9.67 -13.34 13.60
CA LEU A 99 8.71 -12.40 13.02
C LEU A 99 8.19 -12.98 11.71
N GLU A 100 6.92 -13.32 11.68
CA GLU A 100 6.22 -13.75 10.47
C GLU A 100 5.20 -12.70 10.08
N ILE A 101 5.30 -12.23 8.83
CA ILE A 101 4.39 -11.23 8.27
C ILE A 101 3.72 -11.88 7.05
N GLN A 102 2.40 -11.80 7.02
CA GLN A 102 1.59 -12.24 5.89
C GLN A 102 0.78 -11.08 5.36
N GLN A 103 0.95 -10.79 4.08
CA GLN A 103 0.14 -9.83 3.34
C GLN A 103 -1.16 -10.52 2.91
N LEU A 104 -2.27 -9.97 3.35
CA LEU A 104 -3.63 -10.35 2.97
C LEU A 104 -4.09 -9.36 1.90
N PHE A 105 -4.22 -9.86 0.67
CA PHE A 105 -4.67 -9.01 -0.44
C PHE A 105 -6.13 -8.58 -0.23
N PRO A 106 -6.50 -7.40 -0.75
CA PRO A 106 -7.89 -7.00 -0.86
C PRO A 106 -8.76 -8.07 -1.51
N ALA A 107 -10.03 -8.14 -1.10
CA ALA A 107 -10.97 -9.13 -1.62
C ALA A 107 -11.11 -9.07 -3.16
N TYR A 108 -11.00 -7.86 -3.75
CA TYR A 108 -11.11 -7.64 -5.19
C TYR A 108 -9.96 -8.27 -6.00
N ALA A 109 -8.78 -8.41 -5.40
CA ALA A 109 -7.60 -8.96 -6.07
C ALA A 109 -7.69 -10.48 -6.21
N HIS A 110 -8.54 -11.16 -5.43
CA HIS A 110 -8.69 -12.62 -5.41
C HIS A 110 -7.38 -13.42 -5.24
N LEU A 111 -6.35 -12.80 -4.65
CA LEU A 111 -5.05 -13.41 -4.43
C LEU A 111 -4.98 -14.10 -3.05
N ALA A 112 -4.26 -15.22 -3.01
CA ALA A 112 -3.96 -15.91 -1.77
C ALA A 112 -3.00 -15.08 -0.89
N PRO A 113 -3.05 -15.25 0.45
CA PRO A 113 -2.11 -14.58 1.35
C PRO A 113 -0.65 -14.94 1.03
N VAL A 114 0.24 -13.95 1.05
CA VAL A 114 1.66 -14.13 0.74
C VAL A 114 2.53 -13.75 1.94
N SER A 115 3.49 -14.59 2.29
CA SER A 115 4.46 -14.27 3.34
C SER A 115 5.49 -13.25 2.84
N ARG A 116 5.73 -12.23 3.65
CA ARG A 116 6.69 -11.15 3.37
C ARG A 116 7.84 -11.16 4.36
N LEU A 117 9.00 -10.75 3.88
CA LEU A 117 10.19 -10.57 4.72
C LEU A 117 10.13 -9.19 5.37
N PRO A 118 10.58 -9.04 6.64
CA PRO A 118 10.53 -7.75 7.34
C PRO A 118 11.34 -6.63 6.67
N ASN A 119 12.36 -6.97 5.88
CA ASN A 119 13.25 -5.98 5.24
C ASN A 119 12.81 -5.58 3.81
N ASP A 120 11.78 -6.23 3.26
CA ASP A 120 11.24 -5.95 1.92
C ASP A 120 9.71 -6.03 1.96
N LEU A 121 9.12 -5.13 2.76
CA LEU A 121 7.67 -5.02 2.91
C LEU A 121 7.09 -4.15 1.81
N GLN A 122 6.93 -4.75 0.63
CA GLN A 122 6.16 -4.18 -0.47
C GLN A 122 4.71 -4.64 -0.39
N LEU A 123 3.80 -3.71 -0.10
CA LEU A 123 2.40 -3.99 0.16
C LEU A 123 1.52 -3.29 -0.88
N LEU A 124 0.50 -3.99 -1.36
CA LEU A 124 -0.52 -3.39 -2.22
C LEU A 124 -1.37 -2.43 -1.38
N ALA A 125 -1.69 -1.26 -1.92
CA ALA A 125 -2.60 -0.32 -1.26
C ALA A 125 -3.92 -1.01 -0.88
N GLY A 126 -4.38 -0.82 0.35
CA GLY A 126 -5.58 -1.47 0.86
C GLY A 126 -5.41 -2.91 1.34
N SER A 127 -4.20 -3.49 1.27
CA SER A 127 -3.93 -4.81 1.85
C SER A 127 -3.93 -4.79 3.38
N GLY A 128 -4.31 -5.93 3.96
CA GLY A 128 -4.20 -6.19 5.38
C GLY A 128 -2.90 -6.91 5.73
N LEU A 129 -2.39 -6.71 6.94
CA LEU A 129 -1.25 -7.47 7.48
C LEU A 129 -1.69 -8.39 8.62
N SER A 130 -1.31 -9.66 8.53
CA SER A 130 -1.36 -10.60 9.65
C SER A 130 0.06 -10.80 10.15
N ILE A 131 0.28 -10.52 11.44
CA ILE A 131 1.61 -10.52 12.05
C ILE A 131 1.62 -11.53 13.21
N GLN A 132 2.66 -12.36 13.23
CA GLN A 132 2.98 -13.23 14.35
C GLN A 132 4.39 -12.94 14.85
N VAL A 133 4.51 -12.70 16.15
CA VAL A 133 5.76 -12.32 16.81
C VAL A 133 6.07 -13.32 17.90
N GLY A 134 7.26 -13.91 17.87
CA GLY A 134 7.84 -14.69 18.96
C GLY A 134 8.74 -13.82 19.84
N SER A 135 8.68 -14.02 21.15
CA SER A 135 9.49 -13.30 22.14
C SER A 135 10.48 -14.24 22.85
N SER A 136 11.60 -13.68 23.30
CA SER A 136 12.57 -14.36 24.17
C SER A 136 12.11 -14.49 25.62
N SER A 137 11.17 -13.64 26.05
CA SER A 137 10.69 -13.54 27.43
C SER A 137 9.15 -13.63 27.48
N PRO A 138 8.57 -14.12 28.60
CA PRO A 138 7.12 -14.08 28.83
C PRO A 138 6.55 -12.68 28.69
N LEU A 139 5.50 -12.54 27.91
CA LEU A 139 4.93 -11.24 27.56
C LEU A 139 3.77 -10.86 28.49
N HIS A 140 3.61 -9.55 28.69
CA HIS A 140 2.50 -9.02 29.48
C HIS A 140 1.17 -9.22 28.72
N PRO A 141 0.09 -9.64 29.40
CA PRO A 141 -1.24 -9.65 28.79
C PRO A 141 -1.71 -8.25 28.41
N LEU A 142 -2.57 -8.20 27.40
CA LEU A 142 -3.15 -6.95 26.93
C LEU A 142 -3.96 -6.30 28.06
N VAL A 143 -3.63 -5.06 28.39
CA VAL A 143 -4.35 -4.23 29.39
C VAL A 143 -5.06 -3.10 28.66
N ALA A 144 -6.06 -2.48 29.29
CA ALA A 144 -6.78 -1.35 28.72
C ALA A 144 -5.86 -0.18 28.30
N ASP A 145 -4.70 -0.05 28.95
CA ASP A 145 -3.63 0.83 28.50
C ASP A 145 -2.76 0.11 27.45
N GLN A 146 -2.94 0.50 26.19
CA GLN A 146 -2.22 -0.06 25.04
C GLN A 146 -0.71 0.22 25.09
N THR A 147 -0.30 1.31 25.76
CA THR A 147 1.12 1.67 25.87
C THR A 147 1.87 0.80 26.88
N ALA A 148 1.15 0.26 27.86
CA ALA A 148 1.67 -0.63 28.89
C ALA A 148 1.75 -2.10 28.45
N SER A 149 1.33 -2.41 27.22
CA SER A 149 1.33 -3.75 26.65
C SER A 149 2.05 -3.78 25.31
N SER A 150 2.35 -4.98 24.83
CA SER A 150 3.04 -5.13 23.55
C SER A 150 2.17 -4.61 22.40
N HIS A 151 2.74 -3.76 21.55
CA HIS A 151 2.01 -3.10 20.47
C HIS A 151 2.88 -2.92 19.23
N LEU A 152 2.20 -2.81 18.10
CA LEU A 152 2.75 -2.42 16.82
C LEU A 152 2.62 -0.91 16.66
N ILE A 153 3.63 -0.27 16.10
CA ILE A 153 3.61 1.12 15.70
C ILE A 153 3.77 1.16 14.18
N LEU A 154 2.77 1.70 13.47
CA LEU A 154 2.88 2.04 12.06
C LEU A 154 3.31 3.51 11.96
N HIS A 155 4.47 3.76 11.38
CA HIS A 155 4.99 5.09 11.15
C HIS A 155 4.43 5.65 9.84
N CYS A 156 3.55 6.63 9.94
CA CYS A 156 2.90 7.26 8.80
C CYS A 156 3.27 8.74 8.71
N LYS A 157 3.18 9.33 7.51
CA LYS A 157 3.53 10.75 7.31
C LYS A 157 2.66 11.70 8.15
N HIS A 158 1.41 11.33 8.40
CA HIS A 158 0.45 12.17 9.12
C HIS A 158 0.29 11.79 10.61
N GLY A 159 1.18 10.95 11.14
CA GLY A 159 1.19 10.55 12.54
C GLY A 159 1.18 9.03 12.72
N ASP A 160 1.79 8.58 13.81
CA ASP A 160 1.96 7.16 14.08
C ASP A 160 0.64 6.52 14.55
N GLN A 161 0.36 5.32 14.06
CA GLN A 161 -0.76 4.51 14.53
C GLN A 161 -0.26 3.39 15.45
N ILE A 162 -0.83 3.33 16.66
CA ILE A 162 -0.51 2.29 17.64
C ILE A 162 -1.60 1.22 17.57
N ILE A 163 -1.19 -0.03 17.39
CA ILE A 163 -2.08 -1.17 17.26
C ILE A 163 -1.71 -2.21 18.31
N PRO A 164 -2.63 -2.59 19.21
CA PRO A 164 -2.34 -3.55 20.26
C PRO A 164 -2.13 -4.95 19.66
N LEU A 165 -1.15 -5.68 20.18
CA LEU A 165 -0.88 -7.06 19.78
C LEU A 165 -1.32 -8.01 20.90
N PRO A 166 -2.40 -8.79 20.72
CA PRO A 166 -2.86 -9.72 21.73
C PRO A 166 -1.97 -10.97 21.81
N LEU A 167 -1.95 -11.58 23.01
CA LEU A 167 -1.24 -12.83 23.25
C LEU A 167 -1.89 -13.98 22.50
N ALA A 168 -1.09 -14.70 21.72
CA ALA A 168 -1.41 -16.02 21.21
C ALA A 168 -0.99 -17.12 22.20
N SER A 169 0.12 -16.90 22.91
CA SER A 169 0.63 -17.75 23.99
C SER A 169 1.57 -16.93 24.89
N THR A 170 2.11 -17.53 25.95
CA THR A 170 3.00 -16.87 26.92
C THR A 170 4.16 -16.09 26.28
N ASN A 171 4.71 -16.59 25.16
CA ASN A 171 5.86 -15.98 24.48
C ASN A 171 5.56 -15.65 23.01
N ALA A 172 4.29 -15.57 22.61
CA ALA A 172 3.93 -15.26 21.23
C ALA A 172 2.73 -14.32 21.14
N LEU A 173 2.82 -13.36 20.23
CA LEU A 173 1.76 -12.43 19.88
C LEU A 173 1.24 -12.76 18.48
N LYS A 174 -0.05 -12.54 18.27
CA LYS A 174 -0.66 -12.67 16.95
C LYS A 174 -1.75 -11.63 16.80
N THR A 175 -1.83 -11.01 15.64
CA THR A 175 -2.96 -10.15 15.27
C THR A 175 -4.25 -10.96 15.19
N THR A 176 -5.29 -10.54 15.91
CA THR A 176 -6.62 -11.19 15.82
C THR A 176 -7.26 -10.93 14.46
N ASP A 177 -7.25 -9.67 14.04
CA ASP A 177 -7.77 -9.22 12.77
C ASP A 177 -6.64 -8.68 11.88
N PRO A 178 -6.80 -8.73 10.55
CA PRO A 178 -5.86 -8.11 9.63
C PRO A 178 -5.70 -6.62 9.92
N ILE A 179 -4.45 -6.18 10.07
CA ILE A 179 -4.11 -4.77 10.26
C ILE A 179 -4.24 -4.05 8.92
N SER A 180 -5.13 -3.06 8.83
CA SER A 180 -5.21 -2.20 7.65
C SER A 180 -4.02 -1.24 7.64
N VAL A 181 -3.22 -1.27 6.57
CA VAL A 181 -2.04 -0.41 6.42
C VAL A 181 -2.43 0.86 5.66
N PRO A 182 -2.23 2.06 6.24
CA PRO A 182 -2.48 3.33 5.55
C PRO A 182 -1.61 3.50 4.30
N ALA A 183 -2.13 4.19 3.28
CA ALA A 183 -1.40 4.45 2.04
C ALA A 183 -0.15 5.33 2.22
N ASP A 184 -0.07 6.08 3.31
CA ASP A 184 1.06 6.94 3.68
C ASP A 184 2.00 6.31 4.72
N ALA A 185 1.84 5.01 5.00
CA ALA A 185 2.75 4.27 5.85
C ALA A 185 4.16 4.19 5.24
N THR A 186 5.16 4.46 6.08
CA THR A 186 6.59 4.49 5.69
C THR A 186 7.40 3.42 6.40
N GLY A 187 6.94 2.96 7.57
CA GLY A 187 7.61 1.92 8.32
C GLY A 187 6.75 1.35 9.43
N MET A 188 7.28 0.31 10.07
CA MET A 188 6.61 -0.43 11.13
C MET A 188 7.63 -0.82 12.19
N SER A 189 7.25 -0.64 13.45
CA SER A 189 8.06 -1.00 14.62
C SER A 189 7.22 -1.86 15.56
N ILE A 190 7.86 -2.81 16.24
CA ILE A 190 7.18 -3.67 17.22
C ILE A 190 7.81 -3.41 18.58
N LEU A 191 7.00 -2.98 19.54
CA LEU A 191 7.41 -2.85 20.93
C LEU A 191 6.87 -4.03 21.73
N LEU A 192 7.77 -4.77 22.38
CA LEU A 192 7.41 -5.86 23.28
C LEU A 192 7.45 -5.39 24.72
N VAL A 193 6.50 -5.83 25.54
CA VAL A 193 6.47 -5.61 26.98
C VAL A 193 6.35 -6.96 27.68
N ASP A 194 7.28 -7.26 28.59
CA ASP A 194 7.33 -8.52 29.33
C ASP A 194 6.39 -8.52 30.53
N SER A 195 6.16 -9.69 31.13
CA SER A 195 5.32 -9.84 32.33
C SER A 195 5.79 -9.05 33.55
N ASN A 196 7.03 -8.55 33.54
CA ASN A 196 7.62 -7.73 34.59
C ASN A 196 7.52 -6.22 34.30
N GLY A 197 6.89 -5.83 33.19
CA GLY A 197 6.73 -4.43 32.77
C GLY A 197 7.94 -3.85 32.05
N LEU A 198 8.91 -4.67 31.64
CA LEU A 198 10.08 -4.23 30.88
C LEU A 198 9.78 -4.23 29.38
N SER A 199 10.05 -3.09 28.74
CA SER A 199 9.96 -2.95 27.29
C SER A 199 11.22 -3.42 26.57
N SER A 200 11.07 -3.83 25.30
CA SER A 200 12.18 -4.10 24.39
C SER A 200 13.08 -2.86 24.24
N ALA A 201 14.40 -3.07 24.18
CA ALA A 201 15.35 -2.00 23.88
C ALA A 201 15.29 -1.66 22.39
N ASP A 202 15.19 -0.37 22.05
CA ASP A 202 15.24 0.20 20.71
C ASP A 202 14.55 -0.63 19.62
N PRO A 203 13.23 -0.45 19.39
CA PRO A 203 12.51 -1.22 18.41
C PRO A 203 13.05 -0.96 17.00
N VAL A 204 13.31 -2.05 16.26
CA VAL A 204 13.76 -1.97 14.87
C VAL A 204 12.64 -1.43 13.99
N VAL A 205 12.96 -0.40 13.20
CA VAL A 205 12.04 0.16 12.20
C VAL A 205 12.18 -0.62 10.90
N TYR A 206 11.13 -1.36 10.53
CA TYR A 206 11.02 -2.06 9.27
C TYR A 206 10.43 -1.12 8.21
N PRO A 207 11.14 -0.85 7.09
CA PRO A 207 10.62 0.03 6.05
C PRO A 207 9.44 -0.61 5.31
N ILE A 208 8.41 0.17 5.02
CA ILE A 208 7.25 -0.24 4.23
C ILE A 208 7.19 0.58 2.95
N THR A 209 6.95 -0.10 1.83
CA THR A 209 6.67 0.53 0.53
C THR A 209 5.27 0.14 0.07
N ILE A 210 4.39 1.13 -0.08
CA ILE A 210 3.04 0.91 -0.60
C ILE A 210 3.06 1.03 -2.12
N LEU A 211 2.57 -0.02 -2.80
CA LEU A 211 2.37 -0.05 -4.24
C LEU A 211 0.92 0.35 -4.54
N PRO A 212 0.68 1.43 -5.30
CA PRO A 212 -0.67 1.78 -5.74
C PRO A 212 -1.18 0.76 -6.76
N ASP A 213 -2.50 0.55 -6.75
CA ASP A 213 -3.17 -0.21 -7.80
C ASP A 213 -3.18 0.59 -9.11
N ARG A 214 -3.07 -0.10 -10.24
CA ARG A 214 -3.01 0.53 -11.55
C ARG A 214 -4.39 0.44 -12.21
N PRO A 215 -4.86 1.53 -12.85
CA PRO A 215 -6.10 1.46 -13.59
C PRO A 215 -5.96 0.53 -14.80
N PRO A 216 -7.08 0.01 -15.32
CA PRO A 216 -7.08 -0.85 -16.49
C PRO A 216 -6.56 -0.09 -17.73
N THR A 217 -6.22 -0.83 -18.77
CA THR A 217 -5.83 -0.26 -20.07
C THR A 217 -6.79 -0.74 -21.14
N ILE A 218 -7.27 0.16 -21.99
CA ILE A 218 -8.22 -0.16 -23.07
C ILE A 218 -7.61 0.29 -24.40
N THR A 219 -7.64 -0.61 -25.38
CA THR A 219 -7.27 -0.32 -26.76
C THR A 219 -8.36 -0.78 -27.70
N ILE A 220 -8.83 0.11 -28.57
CA ILE A 220 -9.73 -0.24 -29.66
C ILE A 220 -8.87 -0.80 -30.80
N THR A 221 -9.08 -2.08 -31.12
CA THR A 221 -8.38 -2.79 -32.19
C THR A 221 -9.08 -2.61 -33.54
N PHE A 222 -10.38 -2.33 -33.53
CA PHE A 222 -11.16 -2.06 -34.73
C PHE A 222 -12.39 -1.18 -34.39
N PRO A 223 -12.75 -0.18 -35.21
CA PRO A 223 -12.04 0.29 -36.42
C PRO A 223 -10.72 1.00 -36.09
N GLN A 224 -9.76 0.97 -37.03
CA GLN A 224 -8.47 1.68 -36.87
C GLN A 224 -8.60 3.19 -37.10
N LYS A 225 -9.55 3.61 -37.94
CA LYS A 225 -9.82 5.02 -38.22
C LYS A 225 -10.75 5.58 -37.14
N LYS A 226 -10.42 6.78 -36.64
CA LYS A 226 -11.24 7.50 -35.65
C LYS A 226 -12.54 8.03 -36.24
N GLU A 227 -12.60 8.25 -37.55
CA GLU A 227 -13.81 8.65 -38.25
C GLU A 227 -14.30 7.54 -39.19
N GLN A 228 -15.60 7.23 -39.12
CA GLN A 228 -16.22 6.22 -39.96
C GLN A 228 -17.56 6.69 -40.53
N LEU A 229 -17.90 6.18 -41.71
CA LEU A 229 -19.18 6.37 -42.36
C LEU A 229 -20.01 5.08 -42.23
N SER A 230 -21.23 5.17 -41.73
CA SER A 230 -22.15 4.03 -41.56
C SER A 230 -23.58 4.41 -41.91
N THR A 231 -24.43 3.41 -42.16
CA THR A 231 -25.89 3.61 -42.33
C THR A 231 -26.61 3.62 -40.97
N PRO A 232 -27.82 4.22 -40.87
CA PRO A 232 -28.57 4.28 -39.60
C PRO A 232 -28.92 2.90 -39.00
N ILE A 233 -28.99 1.86 -39.84
CA ILE A 233 -29.35 0.49 -39.46
C ILE A 233 -28.14 -0.45 -39.33
N ALA A 234 -26.92 0.06 -39.48
CA ALA A 234 -25.72 -0.76 -39.45
C ALA A 234 -25.38 -1.25 -38.03
N LYS A 235 -24.80 -2.45 -37.97
CA LYS A 235 -24.12 -2.96 -36.78
C LYS A 235 -22.62 -2.68 -36.93
N LEU A 236 -22.11 -1.69 -36.21
CA LEU A 236 -20.69 -1.37 -36.22
C LEU A 236 -19.94 -2.42 -35.39
N ILE A 237 -18.94 -3.08 -35.96
CA ILE A 237 -18.10 -3.99 -35.17
C ILE A 237 -17.07 -3.17 -34.40
N VAL A 238 -17.06 -3.32 -33.07
CA VAL A 238 -16.07 -2.70 -32.18
C VAL A 238 -15.16 -3.80 -31.66
N GLY A 239 -13.93 -3.84 -32.17
CA GLY A 239 -12.87 -4.68 -31.64
C GLY A 239 -12.23 -3.99 -30.45
N LEU A 240 -12.23 -4.62 -29.28
CA LEU A 240 -11.63 -4.07 -28.06
C LEU A 240 -10.64 -5.07 -27.44
N ASP A 241 -9.61 -4.52 -26.81
CA ASP A 241 -8.68 -5.21 -25.93
C ASP A 241 -8.56 -4.39 -24.64
N ALA A 242 -9.17 -4.88 -23.57
CA ALA A 242 -9.14 -4.28 -22.24
C ALA A 242 -8.39 -5.22 -21.28
N LYS A 243 -7.45 -4.68 -20.50
CA LYS A 243 -6.59 -5.45 -19.60
C LYS A 243 -6.49 -4.77 -18.25
N ASP A 244 -6.48 -5.57 -17.19
CA ASP A 244 -6.26 -5.12 -15.83
C ASP A 244 -5.22 -6.01 -15.13
N ASP A 245 -4.55 -5.46 -14.11
CA ASP A 245 -3.56 -6.20 -13.32
C ASP A 245 -4.23 -7.29 -12.43
N PHE A 246 -5.49 -7.09 -12.05
CA PHE A 246 -6.25 -8.02 -11.21
C PHE A 246 -7.51 -8.54 -11.91
N ALA A 247 -8.48 -7.66 -12.17
CA ALA A 247 -9.75 -8.03 -12.78
C ALA A 247 -10.54 -6.81 -13.26
N LEU A 248 -11.16 -6.95 -14.44
CA LEU A 248 -12.14 -5.99 -14.96
C LEU A 248 -13.47 -6.20 -14.25
N GLY A 249 -14.02 -5.13 -13.68
CA GLY A 249 -15.33 -5.11 -13.03
C GLY A 249 -16.46 -4.78 -14.01
N HIS A 250 -16.30 -3.68 -14.75
CA HIS A 250 -17.27 -3.24 -15.77
C HIS A 250 -16.55 -2.77 -17.02
N VAL A 251 -17.10 -3.11 -18.18
CA VAL A 251 -16.70 -2.48 -19.45
C VAL A 251 -17.97 -1.96 -20.11
N ARG A 252 -17.99 -0.67 -20.44
CA ARG A 252 -19.16 0.02 -20.98
C ARG A 252 -18.80 0.75 -22.25
N LEU A 253 -19.60 0.57 -23.30
CA LEU A 253 -19.56 1.44 -24.47
C LEU A 253 -20.38 2.69 -24.18
N CYS A 254 -19.73 3.82 -24.16
CA CYS A 254 -20.35 5.12 -23.99
C CYS A 254 -20.56 5.75 -25.36
N TYR A 255 -21.72 6.35 -25.58
CA TYR A 255 -22.00 7.05 -26.83
C TYR A 255 -22.78 8.34 -26.62
N ARG A 256 -22.61 9.24 -27.58
CA ARG A 256 -23.24 10.54 -27.64
C ARG A 256 -23.68 10.81 -29.08
N VAL A 257 -24.98 11.06 -29.25
CA VAL A 257 -25.57 11.40 -30.55
C VAL A 257 -25.62 12.92 -30.70
N ALA A 258 -25.06 13.42 -31.80
CA ALA A 258 -25.22 14.80 -32.25
C ALA A 258 -26.15 14.85 -33.48
N SER A 259 -27.11 15.77 -33.46
CA SER A 259 -28.07 15.97 -34.55
C SER A 259 -27.48 16.85 -35.66
N ALA A 260 -27.97 16.70 -36.90
CA ALA A 260 -27.51 17.48 -38.05
C ALA A 260 -27.64 19.01 -37.85
N ASP A 261 -28.62 19.46 -37.05
CA ASP A 261 -28.80 20.88 -36.73
C ASP A 261 -27.68 21.46 -35.85
N GLU A 262 -27.00 20.63 -35.04
CA GLU A 262 -25.89 21.08 -34.18
C GLU A 262 -24.57 21.23 -34.95
N GLN A 263 -24.42 20.57 -36.10
CA GLN A 263 -23.21 20.68 -36.94
C GLN A 263 -23.07 22.03 -37.66
N THR A 264 -24.14 22.83 -37.75
CA THR A 264 -24.09 24.16 -38.39
C THR A 264 -23.59 25.27 -37.46
N ALA A 265 -23.33 25.00 -36.18
CA ALA A 265 -22.85 25.98 -35.21
C ALA A 265 -21.32 26.17 -35.18
N ASP A 266 -20.54 25.43 -35.98
CA ASP A 266 -19.06 25.51 -36.02
C ASP A 266 -18.49 26.52 -37.02
N SER A 267 -19.32 27.43 -37.56
CA SER A 267 -18.87 28.52 -38.44
C SER A 267 -19.01 29.90 -37.79
N VAL A 268 -18.45 30.11 -36.59
CA VAL A 268 -18.14 31.46 -36.08
C VAL A 268 -16.72 31.45 -35.47
N PRO A 269 -15.76 32.23 -36.02
CA PRO A 269 -14.47 32.38 -35.39
C PRO A 269 -14.59 33.43 -34.28
N ASN A 270 -14.85 33.00 -33.04
CA ASN A 270 -14.46 33.82 -31.91
C ASN A 270 -14.23 32.98 -30.65
N GLY A 271 -13.07 33.18 -30.04
CA GLY A 271 -12.60 32.45 -28.87
C GLY A 271 -13.52 32.63 -27.66
N ALA A 272 -14.35 31.63 -27.43
CA ALA A 272 -14.85 31.23 -26.12
C ALA A 272 -15.32 29.79 -26.29
N ALA A 273 -14.55 28.82 -25.80
CA ALA A 273 -14.88 27.41 -25.83
C ALA A 273 -16.14 27.15 -25.00
N ALA A 274 -17.31 27.26 -25.64
CA ALA A 274 -18.53 26.64 -25.17
C ALA A 274 -18.47 25.18 -25.61
N SER A 275 -17.98 24.31 -24.73
CA SER A 275 -18.01 22.86 -24.91
C SER A 275 -19.44 22.41 -25.29
N PRO A 276 -19.61 21.48 -26.24
CA PRO A 276 -20.90 20.83 -26.49
C PRO A 276 -21.20 19.91 -25.29
N THR A 277 -21.80 20.45 -24.23
CA THR A 277 -21.90 19.80 -22.91
C THR A 277 -23.33 19.56 -22.44
N SER A 278 -24.31 19.51 -23.35
CA SER A 278 -25.72 19.53 -22.94
C SER A 278 -26.44 18.18 -22.97
N ARG A 279 -25.79 17.08 -23.39
CA ARG A 279 -26.40 15.74 -23.37
C ARG A 279 -25.54 14.72 -22.61
N PRO A 280 -26.10 14.00 -21.62
CA PRO A 280 -25.40 12.91 -20.97
C PRO A 280 -25.11 11.78 -21.97
N ALA A 281 -23.91 11.19 -21.86
CA ALA A 281 -23.55 10.01 -22.64
C ALA A 281 -24.36 8.80 -22.15
N GLU A 282 -24.94 8.05 -23.07
CA GLU A 282 -25.59 6.78 -22.75
C GLU A 282 -24.54 5.67 -22.67
N LYS A 283 -24.78 4.67 -21.81
CA LYS A 283 -23.83 3.58 -21.53
C LYS A 283 -24.48 2.23 -21.85
N ILE A 284 -23.78 1.41 -22.63
CA ILE A 284 -24.13 0.02 -22.92
C ILE A 284 -23.10 -0.87 -22.22
N GLU A 285 -23.53 -1.71 -21.30
CA GLU A 285 -22.63 -2.64 -20.61
C GLU A 285 -22.32 -3.85 -21.48
N PHE A 286 -21.04 -4.23 -21.55
CA PHE A 286 -20.62 -5.50 -22.14
C PHE A 286 -20.81 -6.63 -21.14
N ASP A 287 -21.25 -7.80 -21.63
CA ASP A 287 -21.32 -9.01 -20.82
C ASP A 287 -19.91 -9.62 -20.66
N LEU A 288 -19.37 -9.52 -19.46
CA LEU A 288 -18.03 -10.01 -19.11
C LEU A 288 -18.01 -11.50 -18.71
N GLN A 289 -19.18 -12.14 -18.55
CA GLN A 289 -19.30 -13.52 -18.04
C GLN A 289 -18.46 -13.79 -16.77
N GLY A 290 -18.38 -12.81 -15.87
CA GLY A 290 -17.56 -12.83 -14.66
C GLY A 290 -16.70 -11.57 -14.54
N THR A 291 -15.51 -11.72 -13.92
CA THR A 291 -14.52 -10.65 -13.75
C THR A 291 -13.18 -11.08 -14.34
N PRO A 292 -13.05 -11.12 -15.67
CA PRO A 292 -11.80 -11.54 -16.32
C PRO A 292 -10.71 -10.46 -16.18
N ALA A 293 -9.45 -10.86 -16.16
CA ALA A 293 -8.31 -9.94 -16.21
C ALA A 293 -8.09 -9.32 -17.61
N GLU A 294 -8.59 -9.98 -18.66
CA GLU A 294 -8.51 -9.51 -20.05
C GLU A 294 -9.86 -9.74 -20.75
N LEU A 295 -10.38 -8.70 -21.39
CA LEU A 295 -11.50 -8.78 -22.31
C LEU A 295 -11.01 -8.44 -23.72
N ARG A 296 -10.94 -9.46 -24.57
CA ARG A 296 -10.57 -9.30 -25.98
C ARG A 296 -11.63 -9.89 -26.89
N GLY A 297 -12.17 -9.07 -27.79
CA GLY A 297 -13.23 -9.53 -28.66
C GLY A 297 -13.71 -8.49 -29.66
N GLN A 298 -14.62 -8.93 -30.53
CA GLN A 298 -15.36 -8.07 -31.44
C GLN A 298 -16.81 -8.05 -31.00
N PHE A 299 -17.32 -6.85 -30.76
CA PHE A 299 -18.67 -6.66 -30.26
C PHE A 299 -19.51 -5.88 -31.28
N PRO A 300 -20.69 -6.39 -31.67
CA PRO A 300 -21.58 -5.66 -32.55
C PRO A 300 -22.26 -4.52 -31.79
N PHE A 301 -22.01 -3.29 -32.22
CA PHE A 301 -22.65 -2.07 -31.76
C PHE A 301 -23.79 -1.70 -32.72
N ASP A 302 -25.02 -1.95 -32.29
CA ASP A 302 -26.22 -1.73 -33.10
C ASP A 302 -26.59 -0.23 -33.12
N LEU A 303 -26.40 0.45 -34.25
CA LEU A 303 -26.69 1.89 -34.36
C LEU A 303 -28.21 2.19 -34.41
N SER A 304 -29.02 1.19 -34.77
CA SER A 304 -30.47 1.33 -34.86
C SER A 304 -31.17 1.38 -33.50
N SER A 305 -30.56 0.79 -32.46
CA SER A 305 -31.11 0.72 -31.11
C SER A 305 -30.75 1.91 -30.24
N LEU A 306 -29.95 2.86 -30.76
CA LEU A 306 -29.53 4.05 -30.03
C LEU A 306 -30.71 4.95 -29.70
N GLN A 307 -30.69 5.51 -28.49
CA GLN A 307 -31.59 6.55 -28.05
C GLN A 307 -30.76 7.82 -27.81
N PRO A 308 -31.10 8.97 -28.43
CA PRO A 308 -32.12 9.17 -29.46
C PRO A 308 -31.72 8.48 -30.78
N HIS A 309 -32.71 8.21 -31.63
CA HIS A 309 -32.44 7.67 -32.96
C HIS A 309 -31.66 8.69 -33.81
N VAL A 310 -30.68 8.18 -34.57
CA VAL A 310 -29.79 9.01 -35.39
C VAL A 310 -30.31 9.02 -36.82
N ALA A 311 -30.76 10.19 -37.28
CA ALA A 311 -31.18 10.38 -38.67
C ALA A 311 -29.97 10.43 -39.61
N GLU A 312 -30.23 10.22 -40.91
CA GLU A 312 -29.25 10.45 -41.97
C GLU A 312 -28.71 11.89 -41.90
N GLY A 313 -27.38 12.04 -41.98
CA GLY A 313 -26.67 13.31 -41.77
C GLY A 313 -26.25 13.58 -40.32
N GLY A 314 -26.70 12.77 -39.35
CA GLY A 314 -26.25 12.87 -37.96
C GLY A 314 -24.87 12.26 -37.71
N SER A 315 -24.34 12.46 -36.49
CA SER A 315 -23.09 11.81 -36.06
C SER A 315 -23.18 11.24 -34.65
N VAL A 316 -22.54 10.10 -34.44
CA VAL A 316 -22.43 9.41 -33.15
C VAL A 316 -20.98 9.39 -32.74
N GLU A 317 -20.67 10.05 -31.64
CA GLU A 317 -19.40 9.89 -30.95
C GLU A 317 -19.50 8.74 -29.96
N TRP A 318 -18.51 7.85 -29.91
CA TRP A 318 -18.49 6.73 -28.98
C TRP A 318 -17.07 6.43 -28.48
N TRP A 319 -16.99 5.89 -27.27
CA TRP A 319 -15.75 5.43 -26.62
C TRP A 319 -16.09 4.27 -25.69
N VAL A 320 -15.07 3.58 -25.19
CA VAL A 320 -15.23 2.48 -24.23
C VAL A 320 -14.58 2.87 -22.91
N GLU A 321 -15.33 2.73 -21.84
CA GLU A 321 -14.87 2.88 -20.46
C GLU A 321 -14.71 1.49 -19.82
N ALA A 322 -13.64 1.27 -19.08
CA ALA A 322 -13.44 0.09 -18.26
C ALA A 322 -13.17 0.52 -16.82
N GLU A 323 -13.79 -0.19 -15.90
CA GLU A 323 -13.65 -0.03 -14.47
C GLU A 323 -13.09 -1.34 -13.91
N ASP A 324 -12.04 -1.25 -13.09
CA ASP A 324 -11.54 -2.40 -12.33
C ASP A 324 -12.52 -2.79 -11.20
N THR A 325 -12.16 -3.83 -10.44
CA THR A 325 -12.91 -4.25 -9.25
C THR A 325 -12.45 -3.55 -7.96
N ASN A 326 -11.54 -2.58 -8.04
CA ASN A 326 -10.96 -1.94 -6.87
C ASN A 326 -11.99 -1.04 -6.17
N ASN A 327 -12.37 -1.44 -4.96
CA ASN A 327 -13.31 -0.69 -4.13
C ASN A 327 -12.67 -0.06 -2.88
N ILE A 328 -11.34 -0.14 -2.73
CA ILE A 328 -10.64 0.35 -1.53
C ILE A 328 -10.05 1.74 -1.77
N THR A 329 -9.30 1.92 -2.85
CA THR A 329 -8.73 3.24 -3.20
C THR A 329 -9.61 4.03 -4.16
N GLY A 330 -10.76 3.45 -4.52
CA GLY A 330 -11.64 3.91 -5.60
C GLY A 330 -11.41 3.09 -6.87
N PRO A 331 -12.44 2.93 -7.71
CA PRO A 331 -12.31 2.17 -8.94
C PRO A 331 -11.36 2.90 -9.89
N GLY A 332 -10.37 2.18 -10.39
CA GLY A 332 -9.56 2.63 -11.51
C GLY A 332 -10.42 2.63 -12.76
N VAL A 333 -10.61 3.81 -13.34
CA VAL A 333 -11.36 3.99 -14.58
C VAL A 333 -10.40 4.33 -15.71
N ALA A 334 -10.52 3.59 -16.80
CA ALA A 334 -9.84 3.88 -18.05
C ALA A 334 -10.85 4.20 -19.13
N SER A 335 -10.47 5.11 -20.04
CA SER A 335 -11.26 5.45 -21.22
C SER A 335 -10.42 5.26 -22.46
N SER A 336 -11.04 4.74 -23.52
CA SER A 336 -10.43 4.68 -24.85
C SER A 336 -10.40 6.06 -25.51
N ASP A 337 -9.73 6.11 -26.66
CA ASP A 337 -9.93 7.21 -27.61
C ASP A 337 -11.41 7.33 -28.02
N HIS A 338 -11.80 8.56 -28.36
CA HIS A 338 -13.12 8.86 -28.91
C HIS A 338 -13.15 8.60 -30.41
N TYR A 339 -14.20 7.93 -30.88
CA TYR A 339 -14.46 7.60 -32.27
C TYR A 339 -15.73 8.30 -32.74
N LEU A 340 -15.72 8.83 -33.95
CA LEU A 340 -16.84 9.52 -34.57
C LEU A 340 -17.38 8.69 -35.73
N THR A 341 -18.66 8.35 -35.68
CA THR A 341 -19.38 7.65 -36.75
C THR A 341 -20.41 8.60 -37.35
N ARG A 342 -20.19 9.02 -38.59
CA ARG A 342 -21.15 9.81 -39.36
C ARG A 342 -22.16 8.87 -40.01
N ILE A 343 -23.44 9.22 -39.87
CA ILE A 343 -24.54 8.47 -40.44
C ILE A 343 -24.88 9.07 -41.80
N ALA A 344 -24.74 8.26 -42.84
CA ALA A 344 -24.96 8.67 -44.21
C ALA A 344 -25.97 7.76 -44.91
N SER A 345 -26.45 8.21 -46.06
CA SER A 345 -27.37 7.42 -46.89
C SER A 345 -26.68 6.15 -47.41
N GLU A 346 -27.47 5.12 -47.74
CA GLU A 346 -26.93 3.88 -48.31
C GLU A 346 -26.14 4.13 -49.60
N ALA A 347 -26.57 5.11 -50.42
CA ALA A 347 -25.89 5.48 -51.65
C ALA A 347 -24.49 6.08 -51.39
N GLU A 348 -24.37 6.95 -50.38
CA GLU A 348 -23.09 7.56 -49.99
C GLU A 348 -22.14 6.54 -49.35
N VAL A 349 -22.65 5.68 -48.46
CA VAL A 349 -21.85 4.60 -47.87
C VAL A 349 -21.35 3.66 -48.96
N ARG A 350 -22.22 3.27 -49.90
CA ARG A 350 -21.84 2.41 -51.03
C ARG A 350 -20.83 3.07 -51.95
N ALA A 351 -20.97 4.37 -52.23
CA ALA A 351 -19.98 5.13 -53.00
C ALA A 351 -18.63 5.19 -52.29
N SER A 352 -18.61 5.42 -50.97
CA SER A 352 -17.39 5.40 -50.16
C SER A 352 -16.72 4.03 -50.16
N LEU A 353 -17.49 2.94 -50.09
CA LEU A 353 -16.96 1.57 -50.15
C LEU A 353 -16.33 1.26 -51.51
N TYR A 354 -16.98 1.64 -52.62
CA TYR A 354 -16.39 1.50 -53.95
C TYR A 354 -15.14 2.36 -54.13
N GLY A 355 -15.14 3.57 -53.56
CA GLY A 355 -13.97 4.44 -53.53
C GLY A 355 -12.77 3.76 -52.86
N GLN A 356 -12.95 3.26 -51.62
CA GLN A 356 -11.90 2.54 -50.91
C GLN A 356 -11.44 1.28 -51.66
N LEU A 357 -12.36 0.47 -52.19
CA LEU A 357 -12.01 -0.73 -52.97
C LEU A 357 -11.13 -0.37 -54.18
N SER A 358 -11.44 0.74 -54.86
CA SER A 358 -10.66 1.20 -56.00
C SER A 358 -9.25 1.66 -55.61
N GLU A 359 -9.11 2.27 -54.43
CA GLU A 359 -7.84 2.72 -53.87
C GLU A 359 -6.97 1.53 -53.44
N ASP A 360 -7.55 0.57 -52.70
CA ASP A 360 -6.88 -0.68 -52.29
C ASP A 360 -6.41 -1.48 -53.52
N MET A 361 -7.24 -1.57 -54.56
CA MET A 361 -6.86 -2.21 -55.83
C MET A 361 -5.71 -1.47 -56.53
N ALA A 362 -5.70 -0.14 -56.49
CA ALA A 362 -4.61 0.64 -57.06
C ALA A 362 -3.31 0.44 -56.27
N GLU A 363 -3.36 0.36 -54.95
CA GLU A 363 -2.21 0.08 -54.09
C GLU A 363 -1.65 -1.33 -54.31
N LEU A 364 -2.52 -2.36 -54.35
CA LEU A 364 -2.13 -3.73 -54.68
C LEU A 364 -1.43 -3.82 -56.04
N LYS A 365 -1.94 -3.08 -57.03
CA LYS A 365 -1.32 -3.02 -58.36
C LYS A 365 0.08 -2.40 -58.29
N ARG A 366 0.26 -1.30 -57.57
CA ARG A 366 1.58 -0.67 -57.36
C ARG A 366 2.56 -1.63 -56.69
N THR A 367 2.12 -2.34 -55.64
CA THR A 367 2.95 -3.33 -54.95
C THR A 367 3.33 -4.49 -55.85
N ALA A 368 2.40 -5.00 -56.66
CA ALA A 368 2.67 -6.08 -57.62
C ALA A 368 3.65 -5.64 -58.72
N ASP A 369 3.50 -4.42 -59.24
CA ASP A 369 4.40 -3.87 -60.25
C ASP A 369 5.80 -3.61 -59.66
N SER A 370 5.90 -3.16 -58.41
CA SER A 370 7.17 -3.05 -57.67
C SER A 370 7.85 -4.42 -57.52
N GLN A 371 7.12 -5.44 -57.08
CA GLN A 371 7.68 -6.80 -56.95
C GLN A 371 8.16 -7.38 -58.29
N ARG A 372 7.48 -7.06 -59.39
CA ARG A 372 7.95 -7.46 -60.73
C ARG A 372 9.26 -6.76 -61.07
N GLN A 373 9.37 -5.46 -60.80
CA GLN A 373 10.58 -4.71 -61.04
C GLN A 373 11.75 -5.25 -60.20
N ASP A 374 11.53 -5.49 -58.91
CA ASP A 374 12.54 -6.05 -58.01
C ASP A 374 13.04 -7.42 -58.49
N ASN A 375 12.14 -8.28 -59.00
CA ASN A 375 12.50 -9.58 -59.57
C ASN A 375 13.32 -9.45 -60.86
N LEU A 376 13.01 -8.46 -61.72
CA LEU A 376 13.78 -8.18 -62.92
C LEU A 376 15.19 -7.72 -62.56
N ASP A 377 15.31 -6.77 -61.64
CA ASP A 377 16.57 -6.19 -61.18
C ASP A 377 17.45 -7.27 -60.48
N LEU A 378 16.85 -8.13 -59.65
CA LEU A 378 17.52 -9.30 -59.08
C LEU A 378 18.03 -10.27 -60.16
N GLY A 379 17.22 -10.51 -61.19
CA GLY A 379 17.61 -11.35 -62.32
C GLY A 379 18.76 -10.77 -63.15
N GLU A 380 18.87 -9.44 -63.24
CA GLU A 380 20.01 -8.77 -63.86
C GLU A 380 21.26 -8.84 -62.98
N LEU A 381 21.13 -8.58 -61.68
CA LEU A 381 22.23 -8.68 -60.72
C LEU A 381 22.81 -10.10 -60.64
N LEU A 382 21.97 -11.14 -60.65
CA LEU A 382 22.42 -12.53 -60.69
C LEU A 382 23.19 -12.85 -61.96
N ARG A 383 22.74 -12.34 -63.11
CA ARG A 383 23.45 -12.48 -64.40
C ARG A 383 24.78 -11.75 -64.39
N GLN A 384 24.86 -10.55 -63.82
CA GLN A 384 26.12 -9.81 -63.67
C GLN A 384 27.10 -10.52 -62.73
N ARG A 385 26.62 -11.15 -61.65
CA ARG A 385 27.47 -11.94 -60.73
C ARG A 385 27.98 -13.25 -61.31
N THR A 386 27.21 -13.91 -62.19
CA THR A 386 27.64 -15.15 -62.87
C THR A 386 28.56 -14.90 -64.07
N THR A 387 28.69 -13.65 -64.53
CA THR A 387 29.58 -13.25 -65.63
C THR A 387 30.83 -12.50 -65.18
N ALA A 388 31.00 -12.25 -63.87
CA ALA A 388 32.25 -11.76 -63.30
C ALA A 388 33.23 -12.94 -63.07
N PRO A 389 34.48 -12.88 -63.58
CA PRO A 389 35.46 -13.96 -63.52
C PRO A 389 36.02 -14.25 -62.12
#